data_AF-A0A426XT14-F1
#
_entry.id   AF-A0A426XT14-F1
#
_cell.length_a   1.000
_cell.length_b   1.000
_cell.length_c   1.000
_cell.angle_alpha   90.00
_cell.angle_beta   90.00
_cell.angle_gamma   90.00
#
_symmetry.space_group_name_H-M   'P 1'
#
loop_
_entity.id
_entity.type
_entity.pdbx_description
1 polymer ?
#
loop_
_entity_poly.entity_id
_entity_poly.type
_entity_poly.pdbx_seq_one_letter_code
_entity_poly.pdbx_strand_id
1 'polypeptide(L)'
;MAAATVSGINLHDLPESILTNIFLLVSDVRSRNAMALACRRWRYLERATRASLALRGHVRAPFLVPTCFPAVADLDLSLLSPWGHHPFLHHQQPPQHYHHHHH
;
A
#
# COMPACT_ATOMS: atom_id res chain seq x y z
N MET A 1 -31.68 16.09 35.43
CA MET A 1 -30.83 14.89 35.58
C MET A 1 -29.92 14.82 34.36
N ALA A 2 -28.62 15.02 34.54
CA ALA A 2 -27.65 14.90 33.44
C ALA A 2 -27.37 13.40 33.21
N ALA A 3 -27.64 12.92 31.99
CA ALA A 3 -27.30 11.57 31.60
C ALA A 3 -25.78 11.43 31.55
N ALA A 4 -25.21 10.61 32.43
CA ALA A 4 -23.81 10.22 32.34
C ALA A 4 -23.62 9.46 31.03
N THR A 5 -22.94 10.08 30.06
CA THR A 5 -22.49 9.39 28.87
C THR A 5 -21.45 8.37 29.31
N VAL A 6 -21.72 7.08 29.13
CA VAL A 6 -20.66 6.07 29.17
C VAL A 6 -19.73 6.43 28.01
N SER A 7 -18.61 7.08 28.33
CA SER A 7 -17.52 7.25 27.38
C SER A 7 -16.95 5.86 27.12
N GLY A 8 -17.47 5.18 26.11
CA GLY A 8 -16.89 3.92 25.66
C GLY A 8 -15.42 4.12 25.33
N ILE A 9 -14.60 3.10 25.59
CA ILE A 9 -13.21 3.10 25.13
C ILE A 9 -13.24 3.17 23.61
N ASN A 10 -12.73 4.25 23.03
CA ASN A 10 -12.64 4.34 21.58
C ASN A 10 -11.50 3.44 21.11
N LEU A 11 -11.60 2.95 19.89
CA LEU A 11 -10.54 2.14 19.29
C LEU A 11 -9.19 2.90 19.26
N HIS A 12 -9.22 4.23 19.20
CA HIS A 12 -8.03 5.08 19.27
C HIS A 12 -7.37 5.15 20.65
N ASP A 13 -8.10 4.84 21.72
CA ASP A 13 -7.60 4.86 23.10
C ASP A 13 -6.81 3.58 23.43
N LEU A 14 -6.85 2.57 22.54
CA LEU A 14 -6.13 1.32 22.74
C LEU A 14 -4.60 1.51 22.61
N PRO A 15 -3.83 0.75 23.43
CA PRO A 15 -2.40 0.61 23.25
C PRO A 15 -2.03 0.13 21.85
N GLU A 16 -0.87 0.58 21.36
CA GLU A 16 -0.41 0.27 20.00
C GLU A 16 -0.22 -1.23 19.76
N SER A 17 0.20 -1.99 20.78
CA SER A 17 0.34 -3.46 20.70
C SER A 17 -1.00 -4.16 20.42
N ILE A 18 -2.08 -3.73 21.08
CA ILE A 18 -3.42 -4.30 20.88
C ILE A 18 -3.93 -3.93 19.49
N LEU A 19 -3.79 -2.68 19.07
CA LEU A 19 -4.16 -2.25 17.72
C LEU A 19 -3.37 -3.01 16.65
N THR A 20 -2.07 -3.22 16.85
CA THR A 20 -1.22 -4.00 15.94
C THR A 20 -1.77 -5.42 15.79
N ASN A 21 -2.12 -6.08 16.89
CA ASN A 21 -2.73 -7.42 16.84
C ASN A 21 -4.07 -7.42 16.11
N ILE A 22 -4.94 -6.42 16.34
CA ILE A 22 -6.20 -6.29 15.59
C ILE A 22 -5.91 -6.16 14.09
N PHE A 23 -4.94 -5.33 13.70
CA PHE A 23 -4.58 -5.16 12.30
C PHE A 23 -4.06 -6.47 11.70
N LEU A 24 -3.24 -7.25 12.41
CA LEU A 24 -2.75 -8.55 11.92
C LEU A 24 -3.87 -9.56 11.63
N LEU A 25 -5.01 -9.45 12.32
CA LEU A 25 -6.18 -10.32 12.10
C LEU A 25 -7.01 -9.94 10.86
N VAL A 26 -6.82 -8.74 10.30
CA VAL A 26 -7.53 -8.30 9.09
C VAL A 26 -6.79 -8.78 7.84
N SER A 27 -7.30 -9.87 7.25
CA SER A 27 -6.73 -10.52 6.06
C SER A 27 -7.21 -9.93 4.73
N ASP A 28 -8.46 -9.46 4.67
CA ASP A 28 -9.04 -8.94 3.44
C ASP A 28 -8.35 -7.64 2.98
N VAL A 29 -7.84 -7.65 1.75
CA VAL A 29 -7.06 -6.53 1.18
C VAL A 29 -7.89 -5.25 1.08
N ARG A 30 -9.19 -5.36 0.78
CA ARG A 30 -10.07 -4.19 0.64
C ARG A 30 -10.29 -3.50 1.98
N SER A 31 -10.55 -4.30 3.01
CA SER A 31 -10.68 -3.86 4.40
C SER A 31 -9.40 -3.18 4.88
N ARG A 32 -8.24 -3.78 4.63
CA ARG A 32 -6.95 -3.16 4.94
C ARG A 32 -6.75 -1.81 4.25
N ASN A 33 -7.09 -1.72 2.97
CA ASN A 33 -7.00 -0.44 2.24
C ASN A 33 -7.93 0.63 2.86
N ALA A 34 -9.15 0.25 3.26
CA ALA A 34 -10.08 1.16 3.93
C ALA A 34 -9.55 1.62 5.30
N MET A 35 -8.96 0.72 6.09
CA MET A 35 -8.35 1.06 7.39
C MET A 35 -7.24 2.11 7.23
N ALA A 36 -6.39 1.98 6.21
CA ALA A 36 -5.33 2.95 5.93
C ALA A 36 -5.84 4.36 5.60
N LEU A 37 -7.12 4.51 5.22
CA LEU A 37 -7.74 5.80 4.90
C LEU A 37 -8.45 6.45 6.09
N ALA A 38 -8.70 5.72 7.18
CA ALA A 38 -9.43 6.23 8.33
C ALA A 38 -8.69 7.37 9.05
N CYS A 39 -7.39 7.19 9.33
CA CYS A 39 -6.53 8.24 9.90
C CYS A 39 -5.03 7.94 9.68
N ARG A 40 -4.16 8.92 9.98
CA ARG A 40 -2.70 8.78 9.81
C ARG A 40 -2.09 7.65 10.66
N ARG A 41 -2.56 7.47 11.89
CA ARG A 41 -2.09 6.41 12.79
C ARG A 41 -2.42 5.02 12.22
N TRP A 42 -3.62 4.86 11.69
CA TRP A 42 -4.05 3.60 11.07
C TRP A 42 -3.31 3.34 9.77
N ARG A 43 -3.05 4.37 8.96
CA ARG A 43 -2.17 4.24 7.80
C ARG A 43 -0.80 3.67 8.20
N TYR A 44 -0.16 4.22 9.21
CA TYR A 44 1.16 3.76 9.65
C TYR A 44 1.13 2.29 10.11
N LEU A 45 0.18 1.94 10.98
CA LEU A 45 0.00 0.57 11.47
C LEU A 45 -0.32 -0.42 10.35
N GLU A 46 -1.17 -0.03 9.40
CA GLU A 46 -1.53 -0.86 8.26
C GLU A 46 -0.31 -1.23 7.42
N ARG A 47 0.52 -0.23 7.12
CA ARG A 47 1.76 -0.40 6.37
C ARG A 47 2.80 -1.22 7.13
N ALA A 48 2.88 -1.05 8.44
CA ALA A 48 3.81 -1.78 9.31
C ALA A 48 3.39 -3.24 9.59
N THR A 49 2.16 -3.62 9.26
CA THR A 49 1.63 -4.98 9.52
C THR A 49 1.22 -5.73 8.27
N ARG A 50 1.28 -5.13 7.08
CA ARG A 50 0.97 -5.81 5.81
C ARG A 50 2.14 -6.70 5.41
N ALA A 51 1.92 -8.01 5.42
CA ALA A 51 2.92 -9.01 5.04
C ALA A 51 2.97 -9.35 3.54
N SER A 52 1.85 -9.21 2.83
CA SER A 52 1.75 -9.51 1.39
C SER A 52 1.20 -8.32 0.60
N LEU A 53 1.76 -8.06 -0.58
CA LEU A 53 1.36 -6.99 -1.48
C LEU A 53 1.44 -7.45 -2.94
N ALA A 54 0.34 -7.33 -3.68
CA ALA A 54 0.34 -7.49 -5.13
C ALA A 54 0.29 -6.12 -5.81
N LEU A 55 1.30 -5.80 -6.62
CA LEU A 55 1.32 -4.58 -7.42
C LEU A 55 0.61 -4.82 -8.75
N ARG A 56 -0.25 -3.87 -9.13
CA ARG A 56 -1.07 -3.95 -10.35
C ARG A 56 -0.91 -2.69 -11.18
N GLY A 57 -0.82 -2.87 -12.49
CA GLY A 57 -0.74 -1.77 -13.45
C GLY A 57 0.67 -1.21 -13.61
N HIS A 58 0.76 0.05 -14.05
CA HIS A 58 2.03 0.65 -14.45
C HIS A 58 2.78 1.20 -13.25
N VAL A 59 3.87 0.53 -12.86
CA VAL A 59 4.67 0.93 -11.71
C VAL A 59 5.84 1.81 -12.14
N ARG A 60 5.80 3.07 -11.71
CA ARG A 60 6.84 4.08 -11.97
C ARG A 60 7.91 4.15 -10.89
N ALA A 61 7.57 3.73 -9.66
CA ALA A 61 8.42 3.89 -8.49
C ALA A 61 8.39 2.64 -7.58
N PRO A 62 8.82 1.46 -8.07
CA PRO A 62 8.80 0.22 -7.28
C PRO A 62 9.75 0.30 -6.08
N PHE A 63 10.79 1.13 -6.16
CA PHE A 63 11.75 1.39 -5.08
C PHE A 63 11.13 2.02 -3.82
N LEU A 64 9.90 2.54 -3.89
CA LEU A 64 9.18 3.06 -2.73
C LEU A 64 8.51 1.96 -1.89
N VAL A 65 8.41 0.72 -2.39
CA VAL A 65 7.73 -0.36 -1.67
C VAL A 65 8.37 -0.62 -0.29
N PRO A 66 9.70 -0.75 -0.14
CA PRO A 66 10.31 -1.02 1.16
C PRO A 66 10.11 0.11 2.19
N THR A 67 10.00 1.36 1.73
CA THR A 67 9.77 2.51 2.62
C THR A 67 8.29 2.68 2.96
N CYS A 68 7.40 2.37 2.03
CA CYS A 68 5.96 2.49 2.23
C CYS A 68 5.36 1.30 2.97
N PHE A 69 5.94 0.11 2.85
CA PHE A 69 5.44 -1.15 3.40
C PHE A 69 6.60 -1.98 3.99
N PRO A 70 7.11 -1.60 5.18
CA PRO A 70 8.34 -2.18 5.72
C PRO A 70 8.21 -3.66 6.13
N ALA A 71 7.00 -4.18 6.33
CA ALA A 71 6.76 -5.55 6.77
C ALA A 71 6.39 -6.52 5.64
N VAL A 72 6.39 -6.06 4.38
CA VAL A 72 6.06 -6.94 3.24
C VAL A 72 7.18 -7.96 3.05
N ALA A 73 6.81 -9.24 3.19
CA ALA A 73 7.66 -10.40 2.95
C ALA A 73 7.28 -11.14 1.65
N ASP A 74 6.05 -10.94 1.18
CA ASP A 74 5.52 -11.53 -0.05
C ASP A 74 5.09 -10.42 -1.03
N LEU A 75 5.80 -10.30 -2.16
CA LEU A 75 5.60 -9.24 -3.14
C LEU A 75 5.30 -9.85 -4.51
N ASP A 76 4.04 -9.77 -4.94
CA ASP A 76 3.59 -10.22 -6.25
C ASP A 76 3.69 -9.08 -7.28
N LEU A 77 4.50 -9.30 -8.31
CA LEU A 77 4.74 -8.38 -9.42
C LEU A 77 4.17 -8.90 -10.74
N SER A 78 3.46 -10.04 -10.72
CA SER A 78 2.98 -10.71 -11.93
C SER A 78 1.99 -9.84 -12.72
N LEU A 79 1.23 -8.97 -12.06
CA LEU A 79 0.17 -8.15 -12.66
C LEU A 79 0.63 -6.75 -13.10
N LEU A 80 1.94 -6.55 -13.24
CA LEU A 80 2.51 -5.27 -13.68
C LEU A 80 2.38 -5.06 -15.19
N SER A 81 2.23 -3.79 -15.58
CA SER A 81 2.27 -3.36 -16.96
C SER A 81 3.49 -2.46 -17.25
N PRO A 82 4.08 -2.56 -18.45
CA PRO A 82 3.78 -3.53 -19.51
C PRO A 82 4.25 -4.95 -19.18
N TRP A 83 3.44 -5.94 -19.52
CA TRP A 83 3.76 -7.36 -19.28
C TRP A 83 5.06 -7.74 -19.98
N GLY A 84 5.87 -8.60 -19.34
CA GLY A 84 7.15 -9.04 -19.88
C GLY A 84 8.30 -8.02 -19.77
N HIS A 85 8.08 -6.85 -19.17
CA HIS A 85 9.15 -5.89 -18.87
C HIS A 85 9.60 -6.05 -17.41
N HIS A 86 10.91 -6.07 -17.19
CA HIS A 86 11.44 -6.18 -15.83
C HIS A 86 11.27 -4.83 -15.09
N PRO A 87 10.53 -4.78 -13.98
CA PRO A 87 10.15 -3.52 -13.33
C PRO A 87 11.33 -2.72 -12.74
N PHE A 88 12.50 -3.37 -12.60
CA PHE A 88 13.73 -2.73 -12.12
C PHE A 88 14.77 -2.50 -13.23
N LEU A 89 14.51 -2.96 -14.46
CA LEU A 89 15.37 -2.62 -15.60
C LEU A 89 14.74 -1.43 -16.31
N HIS A 90 15.31 -0.25 -16.07
CA HIS A 90 14.98 0.92 -16.87
C HIS A 90 15.24 0.60 -18.34
N HIS A 91 14.18 0.55 -19.14
CA HIS A 91 14.32 0.70 -20.57
C HIS A 91 14.81 2.14 -20.79
N GLN A 92 16.09 2.33 -21.10
CA GLN A 92 16.50 3.53 -21.82
C GLN A 92 15.76 3.46 -23.14
N GLN A 93 14.58 4.09 -23.26
CA GLN A 93 13.99 4.31 -24.56
C GLN A 93 14.96 5.25 -25.30
N PRO A 94 15.60 4.82 -26.41
CA PRO A 94 16.28 5.78 -27.26
C PRO A 94 15.24 6.80 -27.74
N PRO A 95 15.64 8.07 -27.94
CA PRO A 95 14.73 9.11 -28.40
C PRO A 95 14.05 8.65 -29.70
N GLN A 96 12.72 8.67 -29.68
CA GLN A 96 11.89 8.39 -30.85
C GLN A 96 12.17 9.47 -31.91
N HIS A 97 13.08 9.20 -32.83
CA HIS A 97 13.26 10.02 -34.03
C HIS A 97 12.00 9.87 -34.89
N TYR A 98 11.07 10.81 -34.76
CA TYR A 98 9.97 10.97 -35.69
C TYR A 98 10.55 11.29 -37.08
N HIS A 99 10.63 10.30 -37.96
CA HIS A 99 10.90 10.52 -39.38
C HIS A 99 9.66 11.17 -40.00
N HIS A 100 9.71 12.50 -40.16
CA HIS A 100 8.79 13.24 -41.02
C HIS A 100 9.06 12.81 -42.47
N HIS A 101 8.22 11.96 -43.04
CA HIS A 101 8.17 11.77 -44.49
C HIS A 101 7.42 12.94 -45.10
N HIS A 102 8.18 13.87 -45.69
CA HIS A 102 7.63 14.87 -46.61
C HIS A 102 7.41 14.20 -47.98
N HIS A 103 6.17 14.21 -48.44
CA HIS A 103 5.80 14.09 -49.85
C HIS A 103 5.55 15.49 -50.42
#